data_AF-A0A7W1LET0-F1
#
_entry.id   AF-A0A7W1LET0-F1
#
_cell.length_a   1.000
_cell.length_b   1.000
_cell.length_c   1.000
_cell.angle_alpha   90.00
_cell.angle_beta   90.00
_cell.angle_gamma   90.00
#
_symmetry.space_group_name_H-M   'P 1'
#
loop_
_entity.id
_entity.type
_entity.pdbx_description
1 polymer ?
#
loop_
_entity_poly.entity_id
_entity_poly.type
_entity_poly.pdbx_seq_one_letter_code
_entity_poly.pdbx_strand_id
1 'polypeptide(L)'
;LGYRRASIVSDLASGSSVLLVPILYHTVGLPLAALLGLVFAGALLDAPGQTAREAILPDLVERAGTTLERGTSLFDGVSRGANMLGAPLAGILIAVLGPANVLLLDAATFVASALLMRLFVPAPEPKDEDATAERYWAQLREGYAFLWRTPLVRAIVVMVLVTNMLDAAMGGVLMPVYADRVLGSVVALGLMSGAMGATAFAGTLVFAWIGHRLPRVSTLVAGFTLGGPSRFFLLAAMPGVGPVIAGFAIAGIGIGPINPIFGTLQYERVPERLRARVFGAVTAGVMAGAPIGALLGAGCVVWLGLRTTFVVFGLVYLACTLSPLVVPAWRDAARRPALAGSP
;
A
#
# COMPACT_ATOMS: atom_id res chain seq x y z
N LEU A 1 15.10 -5.29 -22.56
CA LEU A 1 16.21 -5.43 -21.59
C LEU A 1 15.92 -6.66 -20.76
N GLY A 2 16.72 -7.73 -20.81
CA GLY A 2 16.44 -8.92 -19.99
C GLY A 2 16.34 -8.57 -18.51
N TYR A 3 15.47 -9.26 -17.76
CA TYR A 3 15.10 -8.92 -16.38
C TYR A 3 16.31 -8.66 -15.47
N ARG A 4 17.36 -9.49 -15.56
CA ARG A 4 18.60 -9.29 -14.80
C ARG A 4 19.27 -7.94 -15.06
N ARG A 5 19.34 -7.49 -16.32
CA ARG A 5 19.91 -6.19 -16.68
C ARG A 5 19.03 -5.05 -16.19
N ALA A 6 17.71 -5.20 -16.28
CA ALA A 6 16.77 -4.20 -15.77
C ALA A 6 16.93 -3.99 -14.26
N SER A 7 17.06 -5.06 -13.46
CA SER A 7 17.34 -4.95 -12.02
C SER A 7 18.68 -4.26 -11.74
N ILE A 8 19.76 -4.62 -12.44
CA ILE A 8 21.08 -4.01 -12.21
C ILE A 8 21.08 -2.51 -12.54
N VAL A 9 20.48 -2.13 -13.68
CA VAL A 9 20.39 -0.72 -14.08
C VAL A 9 19.54 0.07 -13.09
N SER A 10 18.42 -0.49 -12.66
CA SER A 10 17.54 0.09 -11.65
C SER A 10 18.28 0.31 -10.33
N ASP A 11 19.00 -0.70 -9.83
CA ASP A 11 19.78 -0.60 -8.59
C ASP A 11 20.85 0.50 -8.66
N LEU A 12 21.61 0.56 -9.75
CA LEU A 12 22.65 1.58 -9.91
C LEU A 12 22.04 2.98 -10.05
N ALA A 13 20.93 3.12 -10.78
CA ALA A 13 20.28 4.40 -10.98
C ALA A 13 19.62 4.93 -9.69
N SER A 14 18.92 4.07 -8.94
CA SER A 14 18.35 4.39 -7.63
C SER A 14 19.44 4.66 -6.59
N GLY A 15 20.48 3.81 -6.54
CA GLY A 15 21.63 4.01 -5.66
C GLY A 15 22.38 5.32 -5.94
N SER A 16 22.46 5.75 -7.20
CA SER A 16 23.03 7.05 -7.56
C SER A 16 22.19 8.22 -7.04
N SER A 17 20.86 8.09 -7.07
CA SER A 17 19.95 9.10 -6.51
C SER A 17 20.10 9.22 -5.00
N VAL A 18 20.23 8.08 -4.30
CA VAL A 18 20.48 8.03 -2.84
C VAL A 18 21.85 8.63 -2.50
N LEU A 19 22.89 8.28 -3.27
CA LEU A 19 24.27 8.77 -3.06
C LEU A 19 24.40 10.28 -3.23
N LEU A 20 23.64 10.87 -4.16
CA LEU A 20 23.64 12.31 -4.40
C LEU A 20 23.12 13.12 -3.20
N VAL A 21 22.26 12.54 -2.35
CA VAL A 21 21.70 13.23 -1.17
C VAL A 21 22.78 13.67 -0.17
N PRO A 22 23.62 12.77 0.39
CA PRO A 22 24.68 13.17 1.31
C PRO A 22 25.76 14.03 0.62
N ILE A 23 26.04 13.81 -0.66
CA ILE A 23 27.00 14.64 -1.42
C ILE A 23 26.52 16.10 -1.48
N LEU A 24 25.26 16.33 -1.86
CA LEU A 24 24.69 17.68 -1.91
C LEU A 24 24.61 18.30 -0.52
N TYR A 25 24.24 17.50 0.50
CA TYR A 25 24.21 17.94 1.89
C TYR A 25 25.55 18.50 2.38
N HIS A 26 26.67 17.84 2.04
CA HIS A 26 28.00 18.26 2.47
C HIS A 26 28.67 19.33 1.59
N THR A 27 28.18 19.58 0.38
CA THR A 27 28.84 20.48 -0.59
C THR A 27 28.16 21.84 -0.70
N VAL A 28 26.94 21.87 -1.25
CA VAL A 28 26.24 23.11 -1.62
C VAL A 28 25.05 23.40 -0.70
N GLY A 29 24.81 22.51 0.26
CA GLY A 29 23.55 22.44 1.00
C GLY A 29 22.49 21.69 0.19
N LEU A 30 21.59 21.00 0.90
CA LEU A 30 20.53 20.19 0.29
C LEU A 30 19.20 20.96 0.34
N PRO A 31 18.85 21.75 -0.70
CA PRO A 31 17.54 22.38 -0.73
C PRO A 31 16.46 21.32 -0.83
N LEU A 32 15.33 21.55 -0.16
CA LEU A 32 14.21 20.60 -0.11
C LEU A 32 13.75 20.17 -1.52
N ALA A 33 13.76 21.08 -2.50
CA ALA A 33 13.41 20.77 -3.88
C ALA A 33 14.36 19.72 -4.53
N ALA A 34 15.66 19.80 -4.26
CA ALA A 34 16.62 18.82 -4.76
C ALA A 34 16.45 17.47 -4.07
N LEU A 35 16.21 17.47 -2.74
CA LEU A 35 15.89 16.24 -2.00
C LEU A 35 14.65 15.56 -2.56
N LEU A 36 13.57 16.31 -2.79
CA LEU A 36 12.33 15.78 -3.36
C LEU A 36 12.56 15.24 -4.78
N GLY A 37 13.32 15.95 -5.61
CA GLY A 37 13.68 15.49 -6.95
C GLY A 37 14.48 14.18 -6.95
N LEU A 38 15.45 14.05 -6.04
CA LEU A 38 16.26 12.83 -5.90
C LEU A 38 15.45 11.65 -5.36
N VAL A 39 14.60 11.88 -4.35
CA VAL A 39 13.71 10.83 -3.81
C VAL A 39 12.72 10.37 -4.89
N PHE A 40 12.15 11.31 -5.66
CA PHE A 40 11.27 10.99 -6.78
C PHE A 40 11.99 10.18 -7.85
N ALA A 41 13.18 10.62 -8.27
CA ALA A 41 13.99 9.90 -9.26
C ALA A 41 14.34 8.50 -8.76
N GLY A 42 14.82 8.35 -7.52
CA GLY A 42 15.14 7.06 -6.93
C GLY A 42 13.94 6.11 -6.90
N ALA A 43 12.78 6.57 -6.45
CA ALA A 43 11.56 5.76 -6.44
C ALA A 43 11.09 5.34 -7.84
N LEU A 44 11.15 6.27 -8.81
CA LEU A 44 10.79 6.01 -10.20
C LEU A 44 11.74 4.99 -10.86
N LEU A 45 13.03 5.09 -10.54
CA LEU A 45 14.07 4.22 -11.08
C LEU A 45 14.10 2.84 -10.41
N ASP A 46 13.62 2.70 -9.17
CA ASP A 46 13.59 1.43 -8.42
C ASP A 46 12.45 0.49 -8.87
N ALA A 47 11.29 1.05 -9.22
CA ALA A 47 10.09 0.26 -9.56
C ALA A 47 10.30 -0.78 -10.68
N PRO A 48 11.01 -0.48 -11.80
CA PRO A 48 11.35 -1.48 -12.81
C PRO A 48 12.22 -2.62 -12.28
N GLY A 49 13.13 -2.33 -11.34
CA GLY A 49 14.02 -3.33 -10.74
C GLY A 49 13.28 -4.30 -9.84
N GLN A 50 12.35 -3.81 -9.03
CA GLN A 50 11.46 -4.65 -8.22
C GLN A 50 10.67 -5.62 -9.10
N THR A 51 10.02 -5.08 -10.14
CA THR A 51 9.25 -5.88 -11.11
C THR A 51 10.12 -6.94 -11.78
N ALA A 52 11.36 -6.59 -12.13
CA ALA A 52 12.29 -7.53 -12.74
C ALA A 52 12.69 -8.67 -11.81
N ARG A 53 12.89 -8.41 -10.51
CA ARG A 53 13.21 -9.45 -9.51
C ARG A 53 12.07 -10.43 -9.32
N GLU A 54 10.84 -9.94 -9.23
CA GLU A 54 9.65 -10.78 -9.16
C GLU A 54 9.51 -11.65 -10.41
N ALA A 55 9.79 -11.10 -11.59
CA ALA A 55 9.71 -11.83 -12.86
C ALA A 55 10.80 -12.91 -13.02
N ILE A 56 11.96 -12.75 -12.38
CA ILE A 56 13.06 -13.75 -12.42
C ILE A 56 12.79 -14.93 -11.47
N LEU A 57 11.97 -14.74 -10.44
CA LEU A 57 11.78 -15.72 -9.37
C LEU A 57 11.34 -17.11 -9.87
N PRO A 58 10.38 -17.26 -10.81
CA PRO A 58 9.99 -18.57 -11.34
C PRO A 58 11.15 -19.32 -12.00
N ASP A 59 11.95 -18.64 -12.81
CA ASP A 59 13.11 -19.23 -13.50
C ASP A 59 14.19 -19.67 -12.49
N LEU A 60 14.37 -18.94 -11.39
CA LEU A 60 15.31 -19.33 -10.32
C LEU A 60 14.81 -20.55 -9.54
N VAL A 61 13.51 -20.64 -9.29
CA VAL A 61 12.88 -21.78 -8.62
C VAL A 61 13.04 -23.05 -9.45
N GLU A 62 12.80 -22.95 -10.76
CA GLU A 62 12.98 -24.06 -11.70
C GLU A 62 14.43 -24.55 -11.71
N ARG A 63 15.39 -23.63 -11.82
CA ARG A 63 16.83 -23.95 -11.77
C ARG A 63 17.26 -24.54 -10.42
N ALA A 64 16.63 -24.14 -9.33
CA ALA A 64 16.90 -24.67 -8.00
C ALA A 64 16.25 -26.05 -7.75
N GLY A 65 15.40 -26.53 -8.65
CA GLY A 65 14.69 -27.80 -8.51
C GLY A 65 13.70 -27.83 -7.34
N THR A 66 13.13 -26.68 -6.97
CA THR A 66 12.16 -26.55 -5.86
C THR A 66 10.78 -26.12 -6.36
N THR A 67 9.80 -26.02 -5.46
CA THR A 67 8.44 -25.59 -5.82
C THR A 67 8.29 -24.08 -5.79
N LEU A 68 7.37 -23.56 -6.61
CA LEU A 68 7.06 -22.12 -6.66
C LEU A 68 6.61 -21.59 -5.31
N GLU A 69 5.81 -22.36 -4.56
CA GLU A 69 5.33 -21.98 -3.24
C GLU A 69 6.48 -21.81 -2.25
N ARG A 70 7.50 -22.68 -2.30
CA ARG A 70 8.69 -22.55 -1.45
C ARG A 70 9.52 -21.33 -1.85
N GLY A 71 9.70 -21.10 -3.15
CA GLY A 71 10.44 -19.95 -3.66
C GLY A 71 9.79 -18.62 -3.29
N THR A 72 8.49 -18.47 -3.54
CA THR A 72 7.72 -17.26 -3.20
C THR A 72 7.64 -17.06 -1.69
N SER A 73 7.46 -18.13 -0.90
CA SER A 73 7.46 -18.01 0.56
C SER A 73 8.79 -17.53 1.12
N LEU A 74 9.92 -18.00 0.58
CA LEU A 74 11.25 -17.52 0.97
C LEU A 74 11.47 -16.07 0.57
N PHE A 75 11.10 -15.70 -0.66
CA PHE A 75 11.20 -14.32 -1.16
C PHE A 75 10.37 -13.35 -0.31
N ASP A 76 9.12 -13.70 -0.02
CA ASP A 76 8.24 -12.92 0.86
C ASP A 76 8.77 -12.87 2.29
N GLY A 77 9.29 -13.99 2.80
CA GLY A 77 9.88 -14.07 4.13
C GLY A 77 11.07 -13.12 4.31
N VAL A 78 11.98 -13.08 3.33
CA VAL A 78 13.11 -12.15 3.31
C VAL A 78 12.62 -10.71 3.20
N SER A 79 11.67 -10.43 2.31
CA SER A 79 11.13 -9.07 2.11
C SER A 79 10.42 -8.53 3.36
N ARG A 80 9.64 -9.37 4.04
CA ARG A 80 8.97 -9.03 5.31
C ARG A 80 9.98 -8.87 6.44
N GLY A 81 10.97 -9.75 6.52
CA GLY A 81 12.07 -9.65 7.51
C GLY A 81 12.86 -8.36 7.35
N ALA A 82 13.22 -8.01 6.11
CA ALA A 82 13.91 -6.76 5.78
C ALA A 82 13.07 -5.53 6.18
N ASN A 83 11.76 -5.51 5.89
CA ASN A 83 10.88 -4.41 6.30
C ASN A 83 10.73 -4.32 7.83
N MET A 84 10.60 -5.46 8.52
CA MET A 84 10.41 -5.52 9.97
C MET A 84 11.65 -5.05 10.74
N LEU A 85 12.84 -5.44 10.28
CA LEU A 85 14.11 -5.09 10.93
C LEU A 85 14.68 -3.76 10.41
N GLY A 86 14.35 -3.37 9.18
CA GLY A 86 14.92 -2.22 8.49
C GLY A 86 14.68 -0.90 9.24
N ALA A 87 13.45 -0.62 9.65
CA ALA A 87 13.13 0.64 10.34
C ALA A 87 13.81 0.77 11.73
N PRO A 88 13.76 -0.23 12.62
CA PRO A 88 14.52 -0.19 13.87
C PRO A 88 16.04 -0.08 13.67
N LEU A 89 16.61 -0.85 12.74
CA LEU A 89 18.05 -0.80 12.44
C LEU A 89 18.45 0.56 11.87
N ALA A 90 17.66 1.13 10.96
CA ALA A 90 17.87 2.48 10.44
C ALA A 90 17.85 3.52 11.57
N GLY A 91 16.92 3.43 12.53
CA GLY A 91 16.87 4.32 13.69
C GLY A 91 18.16 4.26 14.53
N ILE A 92 18.65 3.05 14.82
CA ILE A 92 19.91 2.85 15.56
C ILE A 92 21.11 3.39 14.75
N LEU A 93 21.19 3.06 13.47
CA LEU A 93 22.27 3.51 12.60
C LEU A 93 22.29 5.03 12.45
N ILE A 94 21.12 5.67 12.32
CA ILE A 94 21.01 7.14 12.25
C ILE A 94 21.45 7.77 13.56
N ALA A 95 21.09 7.17 14.71
CA ALA A 95 21.49 7.68 16.02
C ALA A 95 23.02 7.61 16.25
N VAL A 96 23.69 6.58 15.72
CA VAL A 96 25.14 6.37 15.91
C VAL A 96 25.99 7.05 14.84
N LEU A 97 25.58 6.96 13.57
CA LEU A 97 26.37 7.39 12.41
C LEU A 97 25.90 8.72 11.83
N GLY A 98 24.69 9.17 12.17
CA GLY A 98 24.03 10.32 11.55
C GLY A 98 23.38 9.99 10.19
N PRO A 99 22.37 10.77 9.77
CA PRO A 99 21.55 10.45 8.60
C PRO A 99 22.34 10.44 7.28
N ALA A 100 23.31 11.33 7.10
CA ALA A 100 24.11 11.41 5.88
C ALA A 100 24.97 10.15 5.66
N ASN A 101 25.63 9.65 6.71
CA ASN A 101 26.45 8.44 6.63
C ASN A 101 25.60 7.18 6.43
N VAL A 102 24.39 7.14 6.99
CA VAL A 102 23.45 6.04 6.73
C VAL A 102 23.02 6.01 5.27
N LEU A 103 22.81 7.16 4.63
CA LEU A 103 22.51 7.23 3.19
C LEU A 103 23.70 6.79 2.32
N LEU A 104 24.94 7.03 2.75
CA LEU A 104 26.13 6.48 2.07
C LEU A 104 26.18 4.95 2.19
N LEU A 105 25.88 4.42 3.37
CA LEU A 105 25.77 2.98 3.58
C LEU A 105 24.67 2.38 2.69
N ASP A 106 23.50 3.02 2.64
CA ASP A 106 22.37 2.60 1.82
C ASP A 106 22.74 2.58 0.33
N ALA A 107 23.39 3.62 -0.18
CA ALA A 107 23.93 3.64 -1.55
C ALA A 107 24.93 2.49 -1.82
N ALA A 108 25.76 2.13 -0.84
CA ALA A 108 26.65 0.98 -0.96
C ALA A 108 25.88 -0.35 -1.03
N THR A 109 24.73 -0.48 -0.36
CA THR A 109 23.86 -1.66 -0.47
C THR A 109 23.25 -1.83 -1.85
N PHE A 110 22.90 -0.73 -2.55
CA PHE A 110 22.45 -0.79 -3.94
C PHE A 110 23.55 -1.33 -4.87
N VAL A 111 24.80 -0.90 -4.67
CA VAL A 111 25.95 -1.42 -5.43
C VAL A 111 26.17 -2.90 -5.10
N ALA A 112 26.08 -3.29 -3.83
CA ALA A 112 26.16 -4.69 -3.41
C ALA A 112 25.06 -5.54 -4.07
N SER A 113 23.81 -5.05 -4.09
CA SER A 113 22.68 -5.70 -4.76
C SER A 113 22.94 -5.90 -6.25
N ALA A 114 23.40 -4.86 -6.96
CA ALA A 114 23.75 -4.95 -8.38
C ALA A 114 24.86 -5.98 -8.64
N LEU A 115 25.87 -6.06 -7.75
CA LEU A 115 26.93 -7.06 -7.83
C LEU A 115 26.42 -8.47 -7.56
N LEU A 116 25.58 -8.67 -6.56
CA LEU A 116 24.96 -9.97 -6.26
C LEU A 116 24.09 -10.45 -7.43
N MET A 117 23.27 -9.57 -8.01
CA MET A 117 22.48 -9.84 -9.22
C MET A 117 23.38 -10.17 -10.41
N ARG A 118 24.56 -9.56 -10.52
CA ARG A 118 25.52 -9.88 -11.57
C ARG A 118 26.21 -11.23 -11.33
N LEU A 119 26.55 -11.58 -10.10
CA LEU A 119 27.34 -12.78 -9.79
C LEU A 119 26.50 -14.05 -9.69
N PHE A 120 25.33 -13.96 -9.06
CA PHE A 120 24.54 -15.15 -8.66
C PHE A 120 23.31 -15.39 -9.53
N VAL A 121 22.80 -14.38 -10.23
CA VAL A 121 21.65 -14.56 -11.13
C VAL A 121 22.17 -14.86 -12.54
N PRO A 122 21.83 -16.02 -13.13
CA PRO A 122 22.19 -16.35 -14.49
C PRO A 122 21.59 -15.35 -15.49
N ALA A 123 22.22 -15.19 -16.65
CA ALA A 123 21.57 -14.49 -17.74
C ALA A 123 20.30 -15.26 -18.15
N PRO A 124 19.15 -14.59 -18.34
CA PRO A 124 17.97 -15.24 -18.89
C PRO A 124 18.33 -15.81 -20.26
N GLU A 125 17.90 -17.05 -20.54
CA GLU A 125 17.82 -17.51 -21.92
C GLU A 125 16.78 -16.65 -22.65
N PRO A 126 16.99 -16.33 -23.94
CA PRO A 126 15.95 -15.69 -24.73
C PRO A 126 14.79 -16.68 -24.87
N LYS A 127 13.84 -16.66 -23.93
CA LYS A 127 12.52 -17.24 -24.13
C LYS A 127 11.83 -16.39 -25.20
N ASP A 128 11.21 -17.05 -26.19
CA ASP A 128 10.43 -16.40 -27.23
C ASP A 128 9.52 -15.33 -26.61
N GLU A 129 9.80 -14.07 -26.93
CA GLU A 129 9.00 -12.91 -26.52
C GLU A 129 7.69 -12.88 -27.32
N ASP A 130 6.83 -13.89 -27.12
CA ASP A 130 5.43 -13.85 -27.56
C ASP A 130 4.56 -12.95 -26.63
N ALA A 131 5.19 -12.24 -25.70
CA ALA A 131 4.62 -11.13 -24.96
C ALA A 131 5.02 -9.80 -25.65
N THR A 132 4.57 -9.61 -26.89
CA THR A 132 4.68 -8.30 -27.54
C THR A 132 4.06 -7.22 -26.66
N ALA A 133 4.61 -6.00 -26.69
CA ALA A 133 4.02 -4.86 -25.99
C ALA A 133 2.52 -4.72 -26.32
N GLU A 134 2.15 -5.04 -27.56
CA GLU A 134 0.77 -5.11 -28.04
C GLU A 134 -0.09 -6.12 -27.28
N ARG A 135 0.41 -7.33 -27.00
CA ARG A 135 -0.27 -8.33 -26.16
C ARG A 135 -0.40 -7.86 -24.71
N TYR A 136 0.61 -7.18 -24.16
CA TYR A 136 0.52 -6.58 -22.81
C TYR A 136 -0.55 -5.49 -22.73
N TRP A 137 -0.56 -4.55 -23.68
CA TRP A 137 -1.58 -3.51 -23.77
C TRP A 137 -2.97 -4.07 -24.00
N ALA A 138 -3.10 -5.13 -24.81
CA ALA A 138 -4.37 -5.83 -24.99
C ALA A 138 -4.87 -6.46 -23.69
N GLN A 139 -3.99 -7.08 -22.91
CA GLN A 139 -4.33 -7.66 -21.60
C GLN A 139 -4.71 -6.60 -20.56
N LEU A 140 -4.00 -5.47 -20.51
CA LEU A 140 -4.38 -4.33 -19.67
C LEU A 140 -5.74 -3.77 -20.08
N ARG A 141 -5.96 -3.54 -21.38
CA ARG A 141 -7.23 -3.04 -21.91
C ARG A 141 -8.39 -3.98 -21.57
N GLU A 142 -8.17 -5.29 -21.63
CA GLU A 142 -9.17 -6.28 -21.25
C GLU A 142 -9.53 -6.20 -19.75
N GLY A 143 -8.53 -6.09 -18.87
CA GLY A 143 -8.74 -5.92 -17.43
C GLY A 143 -9.50 -4.63 -17.09
N TYR A 144 -9.10 -3.49 -17.69
CA TYR A 144 -9.79 -2.22 -17.53
C TYR A 144 -11.20 -2.25 -18.13
N ALA A 145 -11.38 -2.83 -19.32
CA ALA A 145 -12.70 -2.95 -19.94
C ALA A 145 -13.66 -3.77 -19.07
N PHE A 146 -13.19 -4.86 -18.45
CA PHE A 146 -13.98 -5.65 -17.51
C PHE A 146 -14.37 -4.84 -16.27
N LEU A 147 -13.43 -4.10 -15.69
CA LEU A 147 -13.65 -3.21 -14.55
C LEU A 147 -14.74 -2.18 -14.88
N TRP A 148 -14.64 -1.50 -16.03
CA TRP A 148 -15.60 -0.48 -16.45
C TRP A 148 -16.99 -1.03 -16.77
N ARG A 149 -17.06 -2.27 -17.28
CA ARG A 149 -18.32 -2.95 -17.61
C ARG A 149 -19.03 -3.55 -16.41
N THR A 150 -18.32 -3.78 -15.29
CA THR A 150 -18.88 -4.41 -14.10
C THR A 150 -19.20 -3.36 -13.03
N PRO A 151 -20.47 -2.92 -12.86
CA PRO A 151 -20.80 -1.76 -12.03
C PRO A 151 -20.37 -1.91 -10.57
N LEU A 152 -20.46 -3.12 -10.01
CA LEU A 152 -20.03 -3.41 -8.64
C LEU A 152 -18.52 -3.26 -8.47
N VAL A 153 -17.72 -3.85 -9.38
CA VAL A 153 -16.25 -3.75 -9.33
C VAL A 153 -15.81 -2.29 -9.48
N ARG A 154 -16.43 -1.54 -10.40
CA ARG A 154 -16.19 -0.11 -10.54
C ARG A 154 -16.53 0.68 -9.28
N ALA A 155 -17.67 0.40 -8.65
CA ALA A 155 -18.07 1.06 -7.41
C ALA A 155 -17.10 0.75 -6.26
N ILE A 156 -16.64 -0.50 -6.14
CA ILE A 156 -15.60 -0.91 -5.19
C ILE A 156 -14.31 -0.13 -5.46
N VAL A 157 -13.83 -0.10 -6.70
CA VAL A 157 -12.57 0.59 -7.05
C VAL A 157 -12.64 2.07 -6.71
N VAL A 158 -13.71 2.77 -7.06
CA VAL A 158 -13.87 4.21 -6.75
C VAL A 158 -13.91 4.44 -5.25
N MET A 159 -14.69 3.65 -4.50
CA MET A 159 -14.79 3.79 -3.06
C MET A 159 -13.45 3.51 -2.36
N VAL A 160 -12.75 2.45 -2.79
CA VAL A 160 -11.46 2.05 -2.24
C VAL A 160 -10.35 3.04 -2.62
N LEU A 161 -10.37 3.60 -3.84
CA LEU A 161 -9.49 4.67 -4.28
C LEU A 161 -9.62 5.90 -3.36
N VAL A 162 -10.84 6.39 -3.14
CA VAL A 162 -11.06 7.59 -2.31
C VAL A 162 -10.70 7.32 -0.86
N THR A 163 -11.09 6.16 -0.30
CA THR A 163 -10.74 5.83 1.09
C THR A 163 -9.23 5.65 1.28
N ASN A 164 -8.51 5.00 0.36
CA ASN A 164 -7.04 4.92 0.41
C ASN A 164 -6.38 6.29 0.27
N MET A 165 -6.91 7.16 -0.59
CA MET A 165 -6.44 8.54 -0.71
C MET A 165 -6.53 9.27 0.63
N LEU A 166 -7.66 9.16 1.33
CA LEU A 166 -7.86 9.78 2.64
C LEU A 166 -7.00 9.12 3.73
N ASP A 167 -6.87 7.80 3.73
CA ASP A 167 -6.02 7.06 4.67
C ASP A 167 -4.53 7.36 4.47
N ALA A 168 -4.07 7.53 3.24
CA ALA A 168 -2.71 7.95 2.93
C ALA A 168 -2.43 9.37 3.44
N ALA A 169 -3.39 10.29 3.29
CA ALA A 169 -3.30 11.61 3.90
C ALA A 169 -3.26 11.53 5.44
N MET A 170 -4.07 10.64 6.02
CA MET A 170 -4.14 10.41 7.45
C MET A 170 -2.78 9.97 8.01
N GLY A 171 -2.21 8.89 7.46
CA GLY A 171 -0.96 8.32 7.94
C GLY A 171 0.28 9.13 7.57
N GLY A 172 0.32 9.70 6.35
CA GLY A 172 1.50 10.38 5.82
C GLY A 172 1.68 11.81 6.32
N VAL A 173 0.59 12.51 6.68
CA VAL A 173 0.65 13.94 7.01
C VAL A 173 -0.13 14.27 8.28
N LEU A 174 -1.43 13.94 8.31
CA LEU A 174 -2.32 14.44 9.36
C LEU A 174 -1.96 13.89 10.75
N MET A 175 -1.66 12.60 10.86
CA MET A 175 -1.25 11.96 12.11
C MET A 175 0.07 12.51 12.65
N PRO A 176 1.18 12.55 11.87
CA PRO A 176 2.41 13.17 12.33
C PRO A 176 2.22 14.62 12.79
N VAL A 177 1.50 15.43 12.00
CA VAL A 177 1.23 16.84 12.33
C VAL A 177 0.39 16.97 13.60
N TYR A 178 -0.58 16.07 13.83
CA TYR A 178 -1.38 16.05 15.06
C TYR A 178 -0.54 15.63 16.27
N ALA A 179 0.26 14.57 16.13
CA ALA A 179 1.12 14.08 17.20
C ALA A 179 2.15 15.14 17.64
N ASP A 180 2.69 15.89 16.68
CA ASP A 180 3.62 16.99 16.93
C ASP A 180 2.92 18.23 17.52
N ARG A 181 1.92 18.79 16.82
CA ARG A 181 1.32 20.09 17.19
C ARG A 181 0.29 20.04 18.30
N VAL A 182 -0.39 18.91 18.49
CA VAL A 182 -1.50 18.78 19.45
C VAL A 182 -1.11 17.93 20.65
N LEU A 183 -0.47 16.78 20.42
CA LEU A 183 -0.10 15.86 21.50
C LEU A 183 1.31 16.11 22.06
N GLY A 184 2.19 16.77 21.31
CA GLY A 184 3.59 16.97 21.67
C GLY A 184 4.35 15.66 21.92
N SER A 185 3.95 14.55 21.29
CA SER A 185 4.47 13.22 21.61
C SER A 185 4.52 12.30 20.40
N VAL A 186 5.75 11.96 19.98
CA VAL A 186 6.02 10.93 18.96
C VAL A 186 5.63 9.54 19.47
N VAL A 187 5.69 9.30 20.78
CA VAL A 187 5.23 8.04 21.39
C VAL A 187 3.73 7.86 21.18
N ALA A 188 2.94 8.94 21.26
CA ALA A 188 1.51 8.86 21.02
C ALA A 188 1.19 8.43 19.58
N LEU A 189 1.95 8.90 18.58
CA LEU A 189 1.84 8.43 17.19
C LEU A 189 2.02 6.89 17.10
N GLY A 190 3.09 6.38 17.71
CA GLY A 190 3.37 4.94 17.72
C GLY A 190 2.27 4.14 18.43
N LEU A 191 1.76 4.63 19.56
CA LEU A 191 0.67 3.99 20.30
C LEU A 191 -0.66 4.00 19.53
N MET A 192 -0.98 5.09 18.81
CA MET A 192 -2.16 5.17 17.95
C MET A 192 -2.12 4.10 16.85
N SER A 193 -1.00 4.03 16.12
CA SER A 193 -0.80 3.05 15.04
C SER A 193 -0.76 1.62 15.59
N GLY A 194 -0.06 1.41 16.72
CA GLY A 194 0.06 0.09 17.36
C GLY A 194 -1.27 -0.43 17.88
N ALA A 195 -2.03 0.40 18.61
CA ALA A 195 -3.34 0.01 19.14
C ALA A 195 -4.32 -0.34 18.00
N MET A 196 -4.36 0.49 16.95
CA MET A 196 -5.18 0.25 15.77
C MET A 196 -4.78 -1.03 15.03
N GLY A 197 -3.48 -1.28 14.84
CA GLY A 197 -2.97 -2.50 14.20
C GLY A 197 -3.33 -3.75 15.00
N ALA A 198 -3.15 -3.72 16.32
CA ALA A 198 -3.48 -4.83 17.22
C ALA A 198 -4.98 -5.17 17.19
N THR A 199 -5.85 -4.16 17.24
CA THR A 199 -7.30 -4.40 17.19
C THR A 199 -7.81 -4.71 15.80
N ALA A 200 -7.16 -4.24 14.73
CA ALA A 200 -7.47 -4.65 13.35
C ALA A 200 -7.14 -6.13 13.12
N PHE A 201 -6.01 -6.59 13.67
CA PHE A 201 -5.68 -8.01 13.66
C PHE A 201 -6.74 -8.82 14.44
N ALA A 202 -7.09 -8.40 15.65
CA ALA A 202 -8.15 -9.04 16.43
C ALA A 202 -9.51 -9.03 15.70
N GLY A 203 -9.90 -7.91 15.09
CA GLY A 203 -11.13 -7.78 14.30
C GLY A 203 -11.16 -8.70 13.08
N THR A 204 -10.00 -8.91 12.44
CA THR A 204 -9.86 -9.87 11.33
C THR A 204 -10.07 -11.30 11.81
N LEU A 205 -9.52 -11.68 12.98
CA LEU A 205 -9.72 -13.01 13.57
C LEU A 205 -11.18 -13.25 13.96
N VAL A 206 -11.82 -12.27 14.61
CA VAL A 206 -13.25 -12.33 14.95
C VAL A 206 -14.10 -12.48 13.70
N PHE A 207 -13.77 -11.75 12.62
CA PHE A 207 -14.46 -11.88 11.35
C PHE A 207 -14.22 -13.24 10.67
N ALA A 208 -13.03 -13.82 10.78
CA ALA A 208 -12.80 -15.18 10.29
C ALA A 208 -13.73 -16.21 10.96
N TRP A 209 -14.02 -16.03 12.25
CA TRP A 209 -14.93 -16.92 12.99
C TRP A 209 -16.41 -16.65 12.70
N ILE A 210 -16.85 -15.38 12.69
CA ILE A 210 -18.29 -15.02 12.70
C ILE A 210 -18.76 -14.45 11.35
N GLY A 211 -17.84 -14.06 10.46
CA GLY A 211 -18.14 -13.37 9.21
C GLY A 211 -19.05 -14.15 8.25
N HIS A 212 -19.00 -15.48 8.29
CA HIS A 212 -19.92 -16.34 7.52
C HIS A 212 -21.39 -16.18 7.95
N ARG A 213 -21.69 -15.62 9.12
CA ARG A 213 -23.06 -15.37 9.61
C ARG A 213 -23.52 -13.94 9.38
N LEU A 214 -22.59 -13.03 9.08
CA LEU A 214 -22.89 -11.61 8.99
C LEU A 214 -23.33 -11.18 7.57
N PRO A 215 -24.23 -10.18 7.47
CA PRO A 215 -24.58 -9.57 6.19
C PRO A 215 -23.41 -8.74 5.65
N ARG A 216 -22.85 -9.17 4.51
CA ARG A 216 -21.59 -8.63 3.93
C ARG A 216 -21.60 -7.11 3.78
N VAL A 217 -22.66 -6.56 3.17
CA VAL A 217 -22.75 -5.11 2.89
C VAL A 217 -22.87 -4.30 4.18
N SER A 218 -23.71 -4.74 5.13
CA SER A 218 -23.86 -4.03 6.41
C SER A 218 -22.59 -4.10 7.25
N THR A 219 -21.90 -5.24 7.28
CA THR A 219 -20.61 -5.36 7.97
C THR A 219 -19.55 -4.49 7.32
N LEU A 220 -19.53 -4.41 5.99
CA LEU A 220 -18.61 -3.54 5.27
C LEU A 220 -18.88 -2.06 5.59
N VAL A 221 -20.14 -1.61 5.54
CA VAL A 221 -20.50 -0.21 5.84
C VAL A 221 -20.22 0.13 7.30
N ALA A 222 -20.59 -0.75 8.24
CA ALA A 222 -20.31 -0.56 9.67
C ALA A 222 -18.80 -0.52 9.94
N GLY A 223 -18.06 -1.47 9.37
CA GLY A 223 -16.60 -1.55 9.51
C GLY A 223 -15.89 -0.32 8.96
N PHE A 224 -16.27 0.13 7.76
CA PHE A 224 -15.73 1.35 7.16
C PHE A 224 -16.14 2.62 7.91
N THR A 225 -17.35 2.70 8.46
CA THR A 225 -17.82 3.88 9.20
C THR A 225 -17.16 3.98 10.57
N LEU A 226 -17.03 2.84 11.26
CA LEU A 226 -16.30 2.74 12.52
C LEU A 226 -14.80 2.90 12.32
N GLY A 227 -14.28 2.41 11.20
CA GLY A 227 -12.87 2.37 10.88
C GLY A 227 -12.36 3.61 10.18
N GLY A 228 -13.18 4.39 9.48
CA GLY A 228 -12.73 5.51 8.64
C GLY A 228 -13.05 6.88 9.22
N PRO A 229 -14.29 7.38 8.99
CA PRO A 229 -14.68 8.75 9.33
C PRO A 229 -14.66 9.03 10.84
N SER A 230 -14.90 8.02 11.68
CA SER A 230 -14.80 8.14 13.14
C SER A 230 -13.45 8.70 13.61
N ARG A 231 -12.34 8.25 13.00
CA ARG A 231 -10.98 8.71 13.32
C ARG A 231 -10.79 10.18 12.95
N PHE A 232 -11.29 10.58 11.79
CA PHE A 232 -11.24 11.97 11.34
C PHE A 232 -12.04 12.88 12.29
N PHE A 233 -13.28 12.51 12.63
CA PHE A 233 -14.08 13.31 13.56
C PHE A 233 -13.51 13.33 14.98
N LEU A 234 -12.95 12.20 15.44
CA LEU A 234 -12.25 12.14 16.72
C LEU A 234 -11.09 13.12 16.78
N LEU A 235 -10.22 13.15 15.76
CA LEU A 235 -9.09 14.07 15.71
C LEU A 235 -9.54 15.53 15.48
N ALA A 236 -10.66 15.76 14.78
CA ALA A 236 -11.25 17.08 14.64
C ALA A 236 -11.75 17.68 15.98
N ALA A 237 -12.06 16.83 16.95
CA ALA A 237 -12.41 17.26 18.31
C ALA A 237 -11.19 17.67 19.15
N MET A 238 -9.98 17.44 18.65
CA MET A 238 -8.70 17.74 19.32
C MET A 238 -8.55 17.17 20.75
N PRO A 239 -8.93 15.90 21.02
CA PRO A 239 -8.78 15.33 22.35
C PRO A 239 -7.31 15.00 22.68
N GLY A 240 -7.03 14.83 23.97
CA GLY A 240 -5.73 14.37 24.46
C GLY A 240 -5.42 12.90 24.09
N VAL A 241 -4.23 12.44 24.48
CA VAL A 241 -3.66 11.14 24.06
C VAL A 241 -4.59 9.94 24.35
N GLY A 242 -5.18 9.87 25.55
CA GLY A 242 -6.00 8.73 25.98
C GLY A 242 -7.20 8.45 25.08
N PRO A 243 -8.13 9.42 24.89
CA PRO A 243 -9.27 9.24 23.98
C PRO A 243 -8.88 8.96 22.53
N VAL A 244 -7.77 9.55 22.05
CA VAL A 244 -7.27 9.27 20.70
C VAL A 244 -6.88 7.81 20.56
N ILE A 245 -6.05 7.28 21.48
CA ILE A 245 -5.63 5.87 21.44
C ILE A 245 -6.85 4.94 21.52
N ALA A 246 -7.79 5.22 22.43
CA ALA A 246 -9.01 4.42 22.57
C ALA A 246 -9.87 4.43 21.29
N GLY A 247 -10.06 5.59 20.68
CA GLY A 247 -10.82 5.70 19.43
C GLY A 247 -10.12 5.03 18.25
N PHE A 248 -8.79 5.07 18.19
CA PHE A 248 -7.99 4.33 17.20
C PHE A 248 -8.05 2.82 17.40
N ALA A 249 -8.05 2.35 18.65
CA ALA A 249 -8.26 0.95 18.99
C ALA A 249 -9.66 0.49 18.53
N ILE A 250 -10.70 1.27 18.80
CA ILE A 250 -12.07 0.97 18.35
C ILE A 250 -12.15 0.95 16.81
N ALA A 251 -11.51 1.91 16.14
CA ALA A 251 -11.49 2.00 14.69
C ALA A 251 -10.82 0.78 14.04
N GLY A 252 -9.74 0.25 14.63
CA GLY A 252 -9.06 -0.94 14.14
C GLY A 252 -9.99 -2.15 14.03
N ILE A 253 -10.88 -2.37 15.01
CA ILE A 253 -11.87 -3.46 14.98
C ILE A 253 -12.75 -3.40 13.72
N GLY A 254 -13.14 -2.18 13.29
CA GLY A 254 -13.96 -1.97 12.10
C GLY A 254 -13.21 -2.24 10.79
N ILE A 255 -11.89 -2.01 10.75
CA ILE A 255 -11.10 -2.15 9.51
C ILE A 255 -10.75 -3.60 9.20
N GLY A 256 -10.51 -4.42 10.22
CA GLY A 256 -10.11 -5.83 10.03
C GLY A 256 -10.97 -6.62 9.03
N PRO A 257 -12.32 -6.59 9.13
CA PRO A 257 -13.22 -7.30 8.22
C PRO A 257 -13.19 -6.85 6.75
N ILE A 258 -12.69 -5.65 6.44
CA ILE A 258 -12.88 -4.99 5.13
C ILE A 258 -12.20 -5.77 4.00
N ASN A 259 -10.90 -6.07 4.16
CA ASN A 259 -10.11 -6.74 3.12
C ASN A 259 -10.62 -8.15 2.80
N PRO A 260 -10.95 -9.02 3.78
CA PRO A 260 -11.56 -10.31 3.52
C PRO A 260 -12.88 -10.23 2.74
N ILE A 261 -13.75 -9.25 3.06
CA ILE A 261 -15.02 -9.06 2.35
C ILE A 261 -14.76 -8.69 0.89
N PHE A 262 -13.85 -7.74 0.64
CA PHE A 262 -13.49 -7.37 -0.73
C PHE A 262 -12.88 -8.52 -1.51
N GLY A 263 -11.94 -9.25 -0.91
CA GLY A 263 -11.35 -10.44 -1.52
C GLY A 263 -12.44 -11.40 -1.96
N THR A 264 -13.37 -11.73 -1.07
CA THR A 264 -14.48 -12.65 -1.38
C THR A 264 -15.36 -12.13 -2.53
N LEU A 265 -15.76 -10.85 -2.51
CA LEU A 265 -16.59 -10.25 -3.56
C LEU A 265 -15.87 -10.23 -4.92
N GLN A 266 -14.56 -9.99 -4.92
CA GLN A 266 -13.73 -9.99 -6.12
C GLN A 266 -13.57 -11.42 -6.67
N TYR A 267 -13.32 -12.41 -5.83
CA TYR A 267 -13.19 -13.81 -6.25
C TYR A 267 -14.48 -14.40 -6.84
N GLU A 268 -15.65 -14.01 -6.30
CA GLU A 268 -16.96 -14.47 -6.78
C GLU A 268 -17.37 -13.86 -8.13
N ARG A 269 -16.90 -12.64 -8.44
CA ARG A 269 -17.33 -11.89 -9.62
C ARG A 269 -16.33 -11.92 -10.77
N VAL A 270 -15.06 -12.17 -10.49
CA VAL A 270 -14.00 -12.16 -11.50
C VAL A 270 -13.72 -13.60 -11.97
N PRO A 271 -13.93 -13.90 -13.28
CA PRO A 271 -13.61 -15.20 -13.85
C PRO A 271 -12.13 -15.56 -13.63
N GLU A 272 -11.84 -16.83 -13.36
CA GLU A 272 -10.49 -17.30 -12.98
C GLU A 272 -9.42 -16.84 -13.97
N ARG A 273 -9.70 -16.98 -15.28
CA ARG A 273 -8.80 -16.59 -16.37
C ARG A 273 -8.45 -15.09 -16.43
N LEU A 274 -9.25 -14.23 -15.77
CA LEU A 274 -9.06 -12.77 -15.77
C LEU A 274 -8.58 -12.23 -14.41
N ARG A 275 -8.48 -13.06 -13.36
CA ARG A 275 -8.18 -12.61 -11.98
C ARG A 275 -6.91 -11.78 -11.91
N ALA A 276 -5.80 -12.28 -12.45
CA ALA A 276 -4.52 -11.55 -12.43
C ALA A 276 -4.60 -10.17 -13.11
N ARG A 277 -5.30 -10.08 -14.25
CA ARG A 277 -5.45 -8.84 -15.03
C ARG A 277 -6.36 -7.83 -14.34
N VAL A 278 -7.51 -8.29 -13.83
CA VAL A 278 -8.48 -7.43 -13.14
C VAL A 278 -7.95 -6.98 -11.78
N PHE A 279 -7.36 -7.88 -10.99
CA PHE A 279 -6.78 -7.52 -9.70
C PHE A 279 -5.59 -6.58 -9.87
N GLY A 280 -4.74 -6.79 -10.88
CA GLY A 280 -3.67 -5.84 -11.22
C GLY A 280 -4.23 -4.44 -11.52
N ALA A 281 -5.26 -4.33 -12.36
CA ALA A 281 -5.89 -3.06 -12.69
C ALA A 281 -6.59 -2.41 -11.47
N VAL A 282 -7.24 -3.20 -10.62
CA VAL A 282 -7.87 -2.75 -9.36
C VAL A 282 -6.81 -2.20 -8.40
N THR A 283 -5.73 -2.95 -8.18
CA THR A 283 -4.63 -2.55 -7.29
C THR A 283 -3.96 -1.28 -7.79
N ALA A 284 -3.63 -1.21 -9.08
CA ALA A 284 -3.06 -0.01 -9.69
C ALA A 284 -3.99 1.20 -9.53
N GLY A 285 -5.29 1.01 -9.81
CA GLY A 285 -6.31 2.05 -9.67
C GLY A 285 -6.43 2.56 -8.24
N VAL A 286 -6.47 1.67 -7.25
CA VAL A 286 -6.60 2.03 -5.84
C VAL A 286 -5.33 2.70 -5.29
N MET A 287 -4.15 2.16 -5.62
CA MET A 287 -2.87 2.67 -5.13
C MET A 287 -2.51 4.03 -5.70
N ALA A 288 -2.98 4.36 -6.92
CA ALA A 288 -2.78 5.68 -7.51
C ALA A 288 -3.37 6.83 -6.68
N GLY A 289 -4.36 6.55 -5.81
CA GLY A 289 -4.95 7.54 -4.90
C GLY A 289 -4.03 7.96 -3.75
N ALA A 290 -3.13 7.09 -3.29
CA ALA A 290 -2.29 7.36 -2.13
C ALA A 290 -1.41 8.63 -2.26
N PRO A 291 -0.62 8.83 -3.34
CA PRO A 291 0.20 10.04 -3.48
C PRO A 291 -0.66 11.31 -3.61
N ILE A 292 -1.78 11.22 -4.35
CA ILE A 292 -2.73 12.33 -4.50
C ILE A 292 -3.29 12.73 -3.14
N GLY A 293 -3.61 11.75 -2.31
CA GLY A 293 -4.15 11.94 -0.97
C GLY A 293 -3.18 12.63 -0.03
N ALA A 294 -1.93 12.16 0.00
CA ALA A 294 -0.89 12.80 0.80
C ALA A 294 -0.68 14.27 0.40
N LEU A 295 -0.64 14.57 -0.89
CA LEU A 295 -0.51 15.95 -1.40
C LEU A 295 -1.72 16.81 -1.06
N LEU A 296 -2.94 16.30 -1.27
CA LEU A 296 -4.18 16.99 -0.91
C LEU A 296 -4.26 17.23 0.59
N GLY A 297 -3.90 16.25 1.40
CA GLY A 297 -3.85 16.37 2.87
C GLY A 297 -2.88 17.47 3.30
N ALA A 298 -1.65 17.46 2.79
CA ALA A 298 -0.68 18.51 3.07
C ALA A 298 -1.17 19.89 2.65
N GLY A 299 -1.71 20.03 1.43
CA GLY A 299 -2.28 21.28 0.95
C GLY A 299 -3.42 21.77 1.84
N CYS A 300 -4.41 20.93 2.12
CA CYS A 300 -5.55 21.29 2.97
C CYS A 300 -5.11 21.71 4.38
N VAL A 301 -4.11 21.06 4.98
CA VAL A 301 -3.58 21.47 6.29
C VAL A 301 -2.99 22.89 6.25
N VAL A 302 -2.30 23.26 5.17
CA VAL A 302 -1.73 24.60 4.99
C VAL A 302 -2.81 25.65 4.80
N TRP A 303 -3.80 25.40 3.93
CA TRP A 303 -4.80 26.40 3.53
C TRP A 303 -6.01 26.47 4.47
N LEU A 304 -6.49 25.33 4.97
CA LEU A 304 -7.73 25.21 5.76
C LEU A 304 -7.45 25.01 7.26
N GLY A 305 -6.21 24.68 7.61
CA GLY A 305 -5.83 24.27 8.96
C GLY A 305 -6.15 22.80 9.25
N LEU A 306 -5.53 22.29 10.31
CA LEU A 306 -5.60 20.87 10.67
C LEU A 306 -7.02 20.41 11.02
N ARG A 307 -7.73 21.18 11.86
CA ARG A 307 -9.09 20.85 12.31
C ARG A 307 -10.10 20.75 11.15
N THR A 308 -10.12 21.77 10.30
CA THR A 308 -11.03 21.83 9.14
C THR A 308 -10.74 20.70 8.16
N THR A 309 -9.46 20.38 7.95
CA THR A 309 -9.05 19.26 7.10
C THR A 309 -9.62 17.95 7.61
N PHE A 310 -9.55 17.69 8.93
CA PHE A 310 -10.16 16.49 9.51
C PHE A 310 -11.68 16.44 9.28
N VAL A 311 -12.40 17.54 9.49
CA VAL A 311 -13.85 17.57 9.28
C VAL A 311 -14.21 17.29 7.82
N VAL A 312 -13.57 17.99 6.88
CA VAL A 312 -13.82 17.82 5.44
C VAL A 312 -13.51 16.39 5.00
N PHE A 313 -12.35 15.87 5.40
CA PHE A 313 -11.94 14.51 5.02
C PHE A 313 -12.86 13.47 5.67
N GLY A 314 -13.27 13.67 6.92
CA GLY A 314 -14.25 12.82 7.59
C GLY A 314 -15.61 12.80 6.90
N LEU A 315 -16.10 13.94 6.42
CA LEU A 315 -17.36 14.04 5.66
C LEU A 315 -17.27 13.34 4.30
N VAL A 316 -16.17 13.55 3.56
CA VAL A 316 -15.95 12.87 2.28
C VAL A 316 -15.84 11.36 2.49
N TYR A 317 -15.10 10.94 3.53
CA TYR A 317 -14.98 9.53 3.88
C TYR A 317 -16.36 8.94 4.20
N LEU A 318 -17.15 9.60 5.06
CA LEU A 318 -18.49 9.15 5.44
C LEU A 318 -19.42 9.03 4.22
N ALA A 319 -19.39 10.00 3.30
CA ALA A 319 -20.16 9.93 2.07
C ALA A 319 -19.77 8.72 1.21
N CYS A 320 -18.47 8.43 1.08
CA CYS A 320 -17.99 7.25 0.39
C CYS A 320 -18.42 5.95 1.06
N THR A 321 -18.39 5.86 2.39
CA THR A 321 -18.72 4.63 3.12
C THR A 321 -20.21 4.35 3.19
N LEU A 322 -21.05 5.37 3.01
CA LEU A 322 -22.50 5.22 2.88
C LEU A 322 -22.94 4.92 1.44
N SER A 323 -22.06 5.12 0.45
CA SER A 323 -22.37 4.83 -0.96
C SER A 323 -22.86 3.40 -1.23
N PRO A 324 -22.40 2.33 -0.54
CA PRO A 324 -22.94 0.98 -0.74
C PRO A 324 -24.42 0.83 -0.38
N LEU A 325 -24.98 1.71 0.45
CA LEU A 325 -26.40 1.69 0.81
C LEU A 325 -27.28 2.32 -0.26
N VAL A 326 -26.74 3.27 -1.02
CA VAL A 326 -27.48 4.08 -2.00
C VAL A 326 -27.30 3.54 -3.42
N VAL A 327 -26.10 3.09 -3.75
CA VAL A 327 -25.72 2.71 -5.11
C VAL A 327 -26.33 1.33 -5.45
N PRO A 328 -27.21 1.23 -6.47
CA PRO A 328 -27.89 -0.03 -6.82
C PRO A 328 -26.95 -1.20 -7.13
N ALA A 329 -25.73 -0.93 -7.59
CA ALA A 329 -24.73 -1.94 -7.89
C ALA A 329 -24.39 -2.86 -6.70
N TRP A 330 -24.59 -2.38 -5.46
CA TRP A 330 -24.34 -3.16 -4.24
C TRP A 330 -25.51 -4.06 -3.83
N ARG A 331 -26.70 -3.87 -4.40
CA ARG A 331 -27.89 -4.69 -4.10
C ARG A 331 -27.69 -6.16 -4.51
N ASP A 332 -26.96 -6.40 -5.60
CA ASP A 332 -26.64 -7.74 -6.05
C ASP A 332 -25.46 -8.37 -5.29
N ALA A 333 -24.65 -7.57 -4.60
CA ALA A 333 -23.62 -8.05 -3.67
C ALA A 333 -24.22 -8.47 -2.32
N ALA A 334 -25.38 -7.92 -1.95
CA ALA A 334 -26.09 -8.28 -0.73
C ALA A 334 -26.74 -9.67 -0.80
N ARG A 335 -27.06 -10.16 -2.01
CA ARG A 335 -27.57 -11.51 -2.23
C ARG A 335 -26.40 -12.47 -2.33
N ARG A 336 -26.20 -13.31 -1.29
CA ARG A 336 -25.26 -14.43 -1.39
C ARG A 336 -25.68 -15.32 -2.57
N PRO A 337 -24.75 -15.81 -3.40
CA PRO A 337 -25.07 -16.89 -4.32
C PRO A 337 -25.67 -18.02 -3.50
N ALA A 338 -26.87 -18.50 -3.85
CA ALA A 338 -27.33 -19.78 -3.32
C ALA A 338 -26.24 -20.79 -3.66
N LEU A 339 -25.69 -21.46 -2.65
CA LEU A 339 -24.76 -22.56 -2.87
C LEU A 339 -25.45 -23.51 -3.85
N ALA A 340 -24.90 -23.61 -5.06
CA ALA A 340 -25.32 -24.64 -6.00
C ALA A 340 -25.20 -25.96 -5.26
N GLY A 341 -26.31 -26.70 -5.20
CA GLY A 341 -26.51 -27.82 -4.29
C GLY A 341 -25.29 -28.71 -4.15
N SER A 342 -24.87 -28.90 -2.90
CA SER A 342 -24.12 -30.10 -2.53
C SER A 342 -24.96 -31.33 -2.91
N PRO A 343 -24.37 -32.32 -3.61
CA PRO A 343 -25.08 -33.50 -4.10
C PRO A 343 -25.71 -34.34 -2.99
#